data_AF-A0A6F8XZH6-F1
#
_entry.id   AF-A0A6F8XZH6-F1
#
_cell.length_a   1.000
_cell.length_b   1.000
_cell.length_c   1.000
_cell.angle_alpha   90.00
_cell.angle_beta   90.00
_cell.angle_gamma   90.00
#
_symmetry.space_group_name_H-M   'P 1'
#
loop_
_entity.id
_entity.type
_entity.pdbx_description
1 polymer ?
#
loop_
_entity_poly.entity_id
_entity_poly.type
_entity_poly.pdbx_seq_one_letter_code
_entity_poly.pdbx_strand_id
1 'polypeptide(L)'
;MLGVFGDPALTGKSILDDLREGKPTVMMALARSGADRTQAARLRDLFGNPDLDSGGAEDLRAIIVDTGALERIEQMIRVRADAAVAALAEAPIPADAREALVALAASAINRQR
;
A
#
# COMPACT_ATOMS: atom_id res chain seq x y z
N MET A 1 -2.48 -2.61 3.75
CA MET A 1 -1.56 -1.48 3.49
C MET A 1 -0.86 -1.06 4.79
N LEU A 2 0.13 -1.83 5.26
CA LEU A 2 0.63 -1.71 6.63
C LEU A 2 1.84 -0.77 6.81
N GLY A 3 2.46 -0.26 5.73
CA GLY A 3 3.64 0.62 5.85
C GLY A 3 3.27 2.05 6.25
N VAL A 4 2.90 2.88 5.27
CA VAL A 4 2.65 4.32 5.48
C VAL A 4 1.36 4.64 6.25
N PHE A 5 0.40 3.72 6.26
CA PHE A 5 -0.93 3.87 6.87
C PHE A 5 -1.26 2.79 7.91
N GLY A 6 -0.30 1.94 8.25
CA GLY A 6 -0.51 0.94 9.31
C GLY A 6 -0.39 1.58 10.68
N ASP A 7 -1.12 1.06 11.67
CA ASP A 7 -0.92 1.46 13.07
C ASP A 7 0.47 0.98 13.55
N PRO A 8 1.37 1.89 13.96
CA PRO A 8 2.69 1.52 14.49
C PRO A 8 2.60 0.52 15.65
N ALA A 9 1.54 0.59 16.45
CA ALA A 9 1.31 -0.35 17.56
C ALA A 9 1.03 -1.78 17.08
N LEU A 10 0.52 -1.95 15.85
CA LEU A 10 0.25 -3.24 15.23
C LEU A 10 1.38 -3.71 14.29
N THR A 11 2.14 -2.79 13.70
CA THR A 11 3.16 -3.10 12.69
C THR A 11 4.56 -3.24 13.28
N GLY A 12 4.79 -2.70 14.49
CA GLY A 12 6.08 -2.70 15.17
C GLY A 12 7.18 -1.88 14.46
N LYS A 13 6.83 -1.12 13.41
CA LYS A 13 7.75 -0.30 12.61
C LYS A 13 7.36 1.18 12.67
N SER A 14 8.37 2.03 12.81
CA SER A 14 8.23 3.47 12.69
C SER A 14 7.94 3.85 11.23
N ILE A 15 6.73 4.31 10.96
CA ILE A 15 6.31 4.81 9.64
C ILE A 15 7.26 5.93 9.15
N LEU A 16 7.76 6.71 10.09
CA LEU A 16 8.65 7.83 9.81
C LEU A 16 9.97 7.34 9.19
N ASP A 17 10.51 6.22 9.67
CA ASP A 17 11.77 5.68 9.15
C ASP A 17 11.59 5.11 7.73
N ASP A 18 10.46 4.47 7.44
CA ASP A 18 10.15 4.01 6.07
C ASP A 18 10.04 5.18 5.07
N LEU A 19 9.51 6.33 5.49
CA LEU A 19 9.42 7.54 4.65
C LEU A 19 10.79 8.22 4.47
N ARG A 20 11.65 8.19 5.50
CA ARG A 20 13.04 8.67 5.46
C ARG A 20 13.93 7.81 4.58
N GLU A 21 13.71 6.50 4.54
CA GLU A 21 14.45 5.60 3.65
C GLU A 21 14.22 5.90 2.16
N GLY A 22 13.10 6.56 1.81
CA GLY A 22 12.86 7.03 0.44
C GLY A 22 12.70 5.92 -0.60
N LYS A 23 12.31 4.70 -0.19
CA LYS A 23 12.23 3.54 -1.09
C LYS A 23 11.20 3.77 -2.21
N PRO A 24 11.54 3.52 -3.48
CA PRO A 24 10.63 3.72 -4.60
C PRO A 24 9.54 2.63 -4.61
N THR A 25 8.46 2.89 -3.87
CA THR A 25 7.30 1.99 -3.80
C THR A 25 6.25 2.35 -4.84
N VAL A 26 5.39 1.38 -5.19
CA VAL A 26 4.23 1.61 -6.06
C VAL A 26 3.32 2.72 -5.53
N MET A 27 3.16 2.82 -4.20
CA MET A 27 2.40 3.91 -3.56
C MET A 27 2.96 5.28 -3.91
N MET A 28 4.27 5.45 -3.79
CA MET A 28 4.92 6.72 -4.11
C MET A 28 4.88 7.02 -5.62
N ALA A 29 5.01 6.00 -6.47
CA ALA A 29 4.87 6.16 -7.92
C ALA A 29 3.47 6.65 -8.32
N LEU A 30 2.42 6.07 -7.71
CA LEU A 30 1.03 6.47 -7.93
C LEU A 30 0.76 7.88 -7.39
N ALA A 31 1.24 8.19 -6.20
CA ALA A 31 1.09 9.53 -5.62
C ALA A 31 1.74 10.59 -6.51
N ARG A 32 2.96 10.34 -6.99
CA ARG A 32 3.64 11.25 -7.94
C ARG A 32 2.90 11.41 -9.26
N SER A 33 2.24 10.35 -9.74
CA SER A 33 1.46 10.40 -10.97
C SER A 33 0.16 11.20 -10.84
N GLY A 34 -0.45 11.23 -9.65
CA GLY A 34 -1.67 11.98 -9.37
C GLY A 34 -1.44 13.39 -8.83
N ALA A 35 -0.20 13.71 -8.44
CA ALA A 35 0.14 14.97 -7.78
C ALA A 35 0.06 16.19 -8.73
N ASP A 36 -0.49 17.28 -8.20
CA ASP A 36 -0.32 18.60 -8.82
C ASP A 36 1.11 19.15 -8.65
N ARG A 37 1.38 20.35 -9.17
CA ARG A 37 2.73 20.95 -9.10
C ARG A 37 3.23 21.17 -7.67
N THR A 38 2.34 21.58 -6.76
CA THR A 38 2.67 21.90 -5.36
C THR A 38 2.93 20.60 -4.59
N GLN A 39 2.03 19.63 -4.73
CA GLN A 39 2.16 18.29 -4.16
C GLN A 39 3.42 17.59 -4.67
N ALA A 40 3.71 17.67 -5.97
CA ALA A 40 4.92 17.08 -6.55
C ALA A 40 6.21 17.71 -6.00
N ALA A 41 6.21 19.02 -5.69
CA ALA A 41 7.33 19.66 -5.02
C ALA A 41 7.50 19.14 -3.60
N ARG A 42 6.43 19.10 -2.80
CA ARG A 42 6.46 18.55 -1.43
C ARG A 42 6.91 17.09 -1.41
N LEU A 43 6.41 16.25 -2.30
CA LEU A 43 6.82 14.84 -2.43
C LEU A 43 8.31 14.70 -2.79
N ARG A 44 8.91 15.65 -3.51
CA ARG A 44 10.35 15.64 -3.80
C ARG A 44 11.18 16.07 -2.60
N ASP A 45 10.70 17.06 -1.85
CA ASP A 45 11.47 17.66 -0.75
C ASP A 45 11.40 16.82 0.54
N LEU A 46 10.29 16.13 0.77
CA LEU A 46 10.03 15.42 2.02
C LEU A 46 10.35 13.92 1.94
N PHE A 47 10.07 13.26 0.81
CA PHE A 47 10.25 11.82 0.70
C PHE A 47 11.72 11.44 0.54
N GLY A 48 12.23 10.56 1.41
CA GLY A 48 13.66 10.23 1.46
C GLY A 48 14.53 11.26 2.19
N ASN A 49 13.92 12.27 2.82
CA ASN A 49 14.66 13.25 3.62
C ASN A 49 15.01 12.63 4.99
N PRO A 50 16.29 12.49 5.37
CA PRO A 50 16.68 11.93 6.66
C PRO A 50 16.18 12.74 7.85
N ASP A 51 15.97 14.05 7.66
CA ASP A 51 15.50 14.99 8.69
C ASP A 51 13.98 15.11 8.73
N LEU A 52 13.24 14.27 7.99
CA LEU A 52 11.78 14.27 7.98
C LEU A 52 11.23 14.13 9.41
N ASP A 53 10.33 15.04 9.80
CA ASP A 53 9.66 15.04 11.09
C ASP A 53 8.22 14.51 10.99
N SER A 54 7.50 14.50 12.12
CA SER A 54 6.12 14.02 12.16
C SER A 54 5.17 14.85 11.29
N GLY A 55 5.37 16.17 11.23
CA GLY A 55 4.55 17.07 10.41
C GLY A 55 4.76 16.83 8.92
N GLY A 56 6.01 16.69 8.48
CA GLY A 56 6.32 16.31 7.10
C GLY A 56 5.80 14.92 6.73
N ALA A 57 5.79 13.98 7.67
CA ALA A 57 5.19 12.66 7.43
C ALA A 57 3.65 12.72 7.31
N GLU A 58 2.99 13.59 8.08
CA GLU A 58 1.56 13.87 7.93
C GLU A 58 1.24 14.53 6.58
N ASP A 59 2.04 15.50 6.14
CA ASP A 59 1.93 16.12 4.82
C ASP A 59 2.06 15.09 3.69
N LEU A 60 3.06 14.20 3.78
CA LEU A 60 3.23 13.12 2.80
C LEU A 60 2.01 12.19 2.77
N ARG A 61 1.44 11.84 3.93
CA ARG A 61 0.23 11.02 4.02
C ARG A 61 -0.96 11.72 3.37
N ALA A 62 -1.17 13.01 3.66
CA ALA A 62 -2.25 13.79 3.07
C ALA A 62 -2.14 13.81 1.54
N ILE A 63 -0.95 14.09 1.00
CA ILE A 63 -0.73 14.08 -0.46
C ILE A 63 -1.02 12.69 -1.06
N ILE A 64 -0.60 11.61 -0.41
CA ILE A 64 -0.85 10.25 -0.93
C ILE A 64 -2.36 9.95 -0.99
N VAL A 65 -3.15 10.44 -0.03
CA VAL A 65 -4.62 10.31 -0.04
C VAL A 65 -5.23 11.20 -1.11
N ASP A 66 -4.87 12.48 -1.15
CA ASP A 66 -5.43 13.47 -2.09
C ASP A 66 -5.20 13.09 -3.56
N THR A 67 -4.09 12.42 -3.84
CA THR A 67 -3.74 11.95 -5.20
C THR A 67 -4.48 10.68 -5.62
N GLY A 68 -5.30 10.10 -4.74
CA GLY A 68 -6.05 8.87 -5.00
C GLY A 68 -5.17 7.61 -5.03
N ALA A 69 -3.90 7.72 -4.61
CA ALA A 69 -2.95 6.61 -4.70
C ALA A 69 -3.34 5.45 -3.78
N LEU A 70 -3.95 5.77 -2.62
CA LEU A 70 -4.45 4.80 -1.66
C LEU A 70 -5.57 3.94 -2.29
N GLU A 71 -6.59 4.59 -2.85
CA GLU A 71 -7.74 3.98 -3.50
C GLU A 71 -7.30 3.13 -4.69
N ARG A 72 -6.32 3.63 -5.46
CA ARG A 72 -5.77 2.91 -6.61
C ARG A 72 -5.08 1.61 -6.18
N ILE A 73 -4.32 1.63 -5.09
CA ILE A 73 -3.69 0.43 -4.53
C ILE A 73 -4.75 -0.57 -4.06
N GLU A 74 -5.78 -0.10 -3.36
CA GLU A 74 -6.88 -0.93 -2.92
C GLU A 74 -7.60 -1.61 -4.11
N GLN A 75 -7.84 -0.88 -5.19
CA GLN A 75 -8.35 -1.47 -6.43
C GLN A 75 -7.39 -2.49 -7.03
N MET A 76 -6.09 -2.19 -7.07
CA MET A 76 -5.06 -3.09 -7.56
C MET A 76 -4.99 -4.41 -6.78
N ILE A 77 -5.21 -4.35 -5.46
CA ILE A 77 -5.28 -5.51 -4.58
C ILE A 77 -6.52 -6.34 -4.91
N ARG A 78 -7.71 -5.71 -4.98
CA ARG A 78 -8.97 -6.39 -5.30
C ARG A 78 -8.91 -7.11 -6.64
N VAL A 79 -8.50 -6.41 -7.70
CA VAL A 79 -8.37 -6.99 -9.05
C VAL A 79 -7.45 -8.21 -9.06
N ARG A 80 -6.34 -8.17 -8.31
CA ARG A 80 -5.40 -9.31 -8.23
C ARG A 80 -5.97 -10.47 -7.40
N ALA A 81 -6.69 -10.18 -6.33
CA ALA A 81 -7.35 -11.19 -5.51
C ALA A 81 -8.44 -11.91 -6.31
N ASP A 82 -9.29 -11.15 -7.02
CA ASP A 82 -10.35 -11.69 -7.87
C ASP A 82 -9.76 -12.55 -9.00
N ALA A 83 -8.69 -12.08 -9.64
CA ALA A 83 -7.98 -12.85 -10.66
C ALA A 83 -7.38 -14.16 -10.11
N ALA A 84 -6.83 -14.14 -8.89
CA ALA A 84 -6.30 -15.32 -8.24
C ALA A 84 -7.41 -16.36 -7.93
N VAL A 85 -8.56 -15.90 -7.42
CA VAL A 85 -9.72 -16.77 -7.15
C VAL A 85 -10.29 -17.36 -8.44
N ALA A 86 -10.40 -16.55 -9.49
CA ALA A 86 -10.85 -17.03 -10.80
C ALA A 86 -9.89 -18.08 -11.39
N ALA A 87 -8.57 -17.86 -11.29
CA ALA A 87 -7.59 -18.85 -11.72
C ALA A 87 -7.67 -20.15 -10.91
N LEU A 88 -7.94 -20.06 -9.61
CA LEU A 88 -8.17 -21.22 -8.75
C LEU A 88 -9.44 -21.98 -9.11
N ALA A 89 -10.46 -21.36 -9.72
CA ALA A 89 -11.68 -22.06 -10.16
C ALA A 89 -11.42 -23.01 -11.34
N GLU A 90 -10.48 -22.65 -12.23
CA GLU A 90 -10.15 -23.43 -13.43
C GLU A 90 -8.97 -24.40 -13.22
N ALA A 91 -8.29 -24.32 -12.07
CA ALA A 91 -7.12 -25.14 -11.79
C ALA A 91 -7.47 -26.64 -11.63
N PRO A 92 -6.68 -27.57 -12.22
CA PRO A 92 -6.87 -29.01 -12.06
C PRO A 92 -6.29 -29.50 -10.71
N ILE A 93 -6.86 -29.00 -9.61
CA ILE A 93 -6.45 -29.32 -8.23
C ILE A 93 -7.60 -29.94 -7.43
N PRO A 94 -7.30 -30.75 -6.40
CA PRO A 94 -8.28 -31.24 -5.45
C PRO A 94 -9.12 -30.12 -4.81
N ALA A 95 -10.37 -30.43 -4.46
CA ALA A 95 -11.33 -29.45 -3.95
C ALA A 95 -10.89 -28.84 -2.61
N ASP A 96 -10.36 -29.65 -1.71
CA ASP A 96 -9.80 -29.25 -0.42
C ASP A 96 -8.62 -28.27 -0.56
N ALA A 97 -7.71 -28.56 -1.50
CA ALA A 97 -6.61 -27.66 -1.81
C ALA A 97 -7.09 -26.31 -2.37
N ARG A 98 -8.13 -26.32 -3.21
CA ARG A 98 -8.74 -25.11 -3.77
C ARG A 98 -9.36 -24.24 -2.67
N GLU A 99 -10.14 -24.84 -1.78
CA GLU A 99 -10.76 -24.15 -0.64
C GLU A 99 -9.70 -23.51 0.26
N ALA A 100 -8.64 -24.25 0.59
CA ALA A 100 -7.54 -23.73 1.40
C ALA A 100 -6.82 -22.53 0.73
N LEU A 101 -6.58 -22.60 -0.58
CA LEU A 101 -5.94 -21.53 -1.33
C LEU A 101 -6.84 -20.28 -1.48
N VAL A 102 -8.15 -20.45 -1.64
CA VAL A 102 -9.11 -19.33 -1.63
C VAL A 102 -9.13 -18.66 -0.27
N ALA A 103 -9.18 -19.44 0.82
CA ALA A 103 -9.11 -18.90 2.19
C ALA A 103 -7.79 -18.14 2.44
N LEU A 104 -6.67 -18.68 1.93
CA LEU A 104 -5.37 -18.02 2.01
C LEU A 104 -5.38 -16.68 1.27
N ALA A 105 -5.89 -16.63 0.04
CA ALA A 105 -6.01 -15.41 -0.74
C ALA A 105 -6.85 -14.33 -0.03
N ALA A 106 -7.98 -14.73 0.57
CA ALA A 106 -8.83 -13.84 1.36
C ALA A 106 -8.12 -13.32 2.63
N SER A 107 -7.33 -14.16 3.31
CA SER A 107 -6.56 -13.76 4.49
C SER A 107 -5.44 -12.77 4.15
N ALA A 108 -4.84 -12.90 2.96
CA ALA A 108 -3.72 -12.07 2.53
C ALA A 108 -4.11 -10.59 2.31
N ILE A 109 -5.36 -10.34 1.94
CA ILE A 109 -5.91 -8.99 1.74
C ILE A 109 -6.53 -8.40 3.02
N ASN A 110 -7.02 -9.23 3.94
CA ASN A 110 -7.73 -8.84 5.16
C ASN A 110 -6.85 -8.88 6.43
N ARG A 111 -5.57 -8.48 6.37
CA ARG A 111 -4.59 -8.56 7.49
C ARG A 111 -4.85 -7.61 8.67
N GLN A 112 -6.09 -7.22 8.95
CA GLN A 112 -6.46 -6.33 10.07
C GLN A 112 -7.43 -6.97 11.07
N ARG A 113 -7.18 -8.22 11.47
CA ARG A 113 -7.75 -8.75 12.71
C ARG A 113 -6.66 -9.28 13.60
#